data_AF-A0A257V4K8-F1
#
_entry.id   AF-A0A257V4K8-F1
#
_cell.length_a   1.000
_cell.length_b   1.000
_cell.length_c   1.000
_cell.angle_alpha   90.00
_cell.angle_beta   90.00
_cell.angle_gamma   90.00
#
_symmetry.space_group_name_H-M   'P 1'
#
loop_
_entity.id
_entity.type
_entity.pdbx_description
1 polymer ?
#
loop_
_entity_poly.entity_id
_entity_poly.type
_entity_poly.pdbx_seq_one_letter_code
_entity_poly.pdbx_strand_id
1 'polypeptide(L)'
;MTDRKYLLEQVDDAAVVQLYADGFSALAQSDKILIWHLYQAALSGRDIYYDQRYRHSLVMRQLLEQILTHADNVPSAVIAEIRRYTKLFWINSGPYHNITARKFVLKCTFEEFRAAAHAAANAGARFPMYGIETVDQLLERLRPALFDAASEPMVIEMK
;
A
#
# COMPACT_ATOMS: atom_id res chain seq x y z
N MET A 1 12.96 -34.16 -0.34
CA MET A 1 11.82 -33.22 -0.29
C MET A 1 12.39 -31.85 -0.61
N THR A 2 11.94 -31.20 -1.68
CA THR A 2 12.34 -29.84 -2.00
C THR A 2 11.81 -28.91 -0.91
N ASP A 3 12.70 -28.18 -0.24
CA ASP A 3 12.32 -27.21 0.80
C ASP A 3 11.56 -26.05 0.15
N ARG A 4 10.22 -26.09 0.23
CA ARG A 4 9.34 -25.07 -0.36
C ARG A 4 9.17 -23.93 0.63
N LYS A 5 9.42 -22.70 0.15
CA LYS A 5 9.25 -21.50 0.97
C LYS A 5 7.78 -21.08 1.03
N TYR A 6 7.14 -21.27 2.18
CA TYR A 6 5.76 -20.82 2.42
C TYR A 6 5.69 -19.44 3.07
N LEU A 7 6.44 -19.22 4.16
CA LEU A 7 6.50 -17.90 4.79
C LEU A 7 7.45 -17.00 4.00
N LEU A 8 6.92 -15.95 3.38
CA LEU A 8 7.70 -15.00 2.61
C LEU A 8 8.34 -13.94 3.50
N GLU A 9 7.54 -13.38 4.40
CA GLU A 9 7.91 -12.29 5.30
C GLU A 9 6.87 -12.15 6.42
N GLN A 10 7.26 -11.50 7.51
CA GLN A 10 6.36 -10.97 8.53
C GLN A 10 6.45 -9.44 8.56
N VAL A 11 5.31 -8.77 8.47
CA VAL A 11 5.19 -7.31 8.54
C VAL A 11 4.29 -6.98 9.72
N ASP A 12 4.90 -6.49 10.81
CA ASP A 12 4.25 -6.34 12.12
C ASP A 12 3.50 -7.64 12.53
N ASP A 13 2.17 -7.58 12.62
CA ASP A 13 1.30 -8.70 13.00
C ASP A 13 0.82 -9.55 11.80
N ALA A 14 1.16 -9.18 10.57
CA ALA A 14 0.74 -9.86 9.36
C ALA A 14 1.84 -10.77 8.78
N ALA A 15 1.53 -12.06 8.61
CA ALA A 15 2.37 -13.01 7.88
C ALA A 15 1.98 -13.04 6.40
N VAL A 16 2.95 -12.83 5.50
CA VAL A 16 2.77 -12.99 4.06
C VAL A 16 3.18 -14.40 3.66
N VAL A 17 2.22 -15.17 3.17
CA VAL A 17 2.43 -16.58 2.80
C VAL A 17 2.23 -16.82 1.31
N GLN A 18 3.04 -17.72 0.75
CA GLN A 18 2.93 -18.20 -0.62
C GLN A 18 2.10 -19.49 -0.67
N LEU A 19 1.12 -19.51 -1.57
CA LEU A 19 0.38 -20.73 -1.92
C LEU A 19 0.84 -21.25 -3.28
N TYR A 20 0.89 -22.56 -3.42
CA TYR A 20 1.28 -23.23 -4.66
C TYR A 20 0.07 -23.87 -5.33
N ALA A 21 -0.19 -23.49 -6.58
CA ALA A 21 -1.23 -24.09 -7.40
C ALA A 21 -0.67 -25.32 -8.16
N ASP A 22 -0.29 -26.37 -7.43
CA ASP A 22 0.43 -27.53 -7.99
C ASP A 22 -0.34 -28.23 -9.15
N GLY A 23 -1.66 -28.21 -9.12
CA GLY A 23 -2.50 -28.78 -10.18
C GLY A 23 -2.58 -27.94 -11.46
N PHE A 24 -2.14 -26.68 -11.45
CA PHE A 24 -2.30 -25.77 -12.59
C PHE A 24 -1.59 -26.25 -13.85
N SER A 25 -0.40 -26.86 -13.71
CA SER A 25 0.39 -27.35 -14.84
C SER A 25 -0.30 -28.49 -15.60
N ALA A 26 -1.07 -29.32 -14.90
CA ALA A 26 -1.79 -30.47 -15.45
C ALA A 26 -3.08 -30.10 -16.20
N LEU A 27 -3.55 -28.85 -16.10
CA LEU A 27 -4.78 -28.41 -16.76
C LEU A 27 -4.64 -28.38 -18.29
N ALA A 28 -5.76 -28.62 -18.98
CA ALA A 28 -5.87 -28.42 -20.41
C ALA A 28 -5.63 -26.94 -20.77
N GLN A 29 -5.17 -26.69 -22.00
CA GLN A 29 -4.87 -25.33 -22.45
C GLN A 29 -6.10 -24.40 -22.40
N SER A 30 -7.29 -24.92 -22.70
CA SER A 30 -8.55 -24.18 -22.61
C SER A 30 -8.83 -23.68 -21.19
N ASP A 31 -8.60 -24.52 -20.19
CA ASP A 31 -8.87 -24.19 -18.79
C ASP A 31 -7.86 -23.16 -18.27
N LYS A 32 -6.60 -23.26 -18.70
CA LYS A 32 -5.57 -22.25 -18.39
C LYS A 32 -5.94 -20.88 -18.96
N ILE A 33 -6.46 -20.83 -20.18
CA ILE A 33 -6.94 -19.57 -20.80
C ILE A 33 -8.12 -19.02 -20.00
N LEU A 34 -9.11 -19.85 -19.66
CA LEU A 34 -10.25 -19.45 -18.84
C LEU A 34 -9.80 -18.87 -17.49
N ILE A 35 -8.95 -19.60 -16.77
CA ILE A 35 -8.41 -19.17 -15.47
C ILE A 35 -7.65 -17.86 -15.61
N TRP A 36 -6.84 -17.70 -16.67
CA TRP A 36 -6.11 -16.46 -16.91
C TRP A 36 -7.05 -15.27 -17.03
N HIS A 37 -8.13 -15.40 -17.82
CA HIS A 37 -9.12 -14.32 -17.97
C HIS A 37 -9.85 -14.03 -16.66
N LEU A 38 -10.25 -15.06 -15.90
CA LEU A 38 -10.87 -14.87 -14.59
C LEU A 38 -9.93 -14.18 -13.60
N TYR A 39 -8.63 -14.51 -13.64
CA TYR A 39 -7.62 -13.87 -12.80
C TYR A 39 -7.42 -12.39 -13.18
N GLN A 40 -7.35 -12.07 -14.48
CA GLN A 40 -7.29 -10.67 -14.92
C GLN A 40 -8.53 -9.87 -14.48
N ALA A 41 -9.72 -10.47 -14.57
CA ALA A 41 -10.95 -9.86 -14.10
C ALA A 41 -10.97 -9.64 -12.58
N ALA A 42 -10.41 -10.57 -11.79
CA ALA A 42 -10.28 -10.40 -10.35
C ALA A 42 -9.30 -9.27 -9.99
N LEU A 43 -8.16 -9.17 -10.69
CA LEU A 43 -7.16 -8.13 -10.45
C LEU A 43 -7.66 -6.72 -10.75
N SER A 44 -8.51 -6.55 -11.77
CA SER A 44 -9.02 -5.22 -12.16
C SER A 44 -9.91 -4.59 -11.09
N GLY A 45 -10.52 -5.38 -10.20
CA GLY A 45 -11.33 -4.90 -9.08
C GLY A 45 -10.54 -4.28 -7.93
N ARG A 46 -9.20 -4.38 -7.94
CA ARG A 46 -8.35 -3.95 -6.81
C ARG A 46 -8.57 -2.48 -6.46
N ASP A 47 -8.43 -1.59 -7.43
CA ASP A 47 -8.48 -0.14 -7.16
C ASP A 47 -9.88 0.34 -6.78
N ILE A 48 -10.92 -0.32 -7.31
CA ILE A 48 -12.32 -0.11 -6.87
C ILE A 48 -12.45 -0.39 -5.37
N TYR A 49 -11.87 -1.49 -4.89
CA TYR A 49 -11.94 -1.85 -3.47
C TYR A 49 -11.17 -0.87 -2.57
N TYR A 50 -9.99 -0.38 -3.00
CA TYR A 50 -9.27 0.68 -2.26
C TYR A 50 -10.12 1.93 -2.10
N ASP A 51 -10.77 2.37 -3.18
CA ASP A 51 -11.60 3.58 -3.21
C ASP A 51 -12.86 3.45 -2.34
N GLN A 52 -13.50 2.27 -2.36
CA GLN A 52 -14.64 1.95 -1.51
C GLN A 52 -14.29 1.95 -0.02
N ARG A 53 -13.08 1.53 0.36
CA ARG A 53 -12.68 1.44 1.77
C ARG A 53 -12.36 2.79 2.39
N TYR A 54 -11.68 3.68 1.66
CA TYR A 54 -11.33 4.99 2.17
C TYR A 54 -11.04 5.97 1.04
N ARG A 55 -11.68 7.15 1.10
CA ARG A 55 -11.63 8.20 0.07
C ARG A 55 -10.22 8.68 -0.33
N HIS A 56 -9.21 8.48 0.51
CA HIS A 56 -7.83 8.88 0.23
C HIS A 56 -6.92 7.72 -0.16
N SER A 57 -7.42 6.48 -0.17
CA SER A 57 -6.61 5.27 -0.35
C SER A 57 -5.79 5.27 -1.64
N LEU A 58 -6.39 5.60 -2.78
CA LEU A 58 -5.68 5.59 -4.06
C LEU A 58 -4.56 6.65 -4.11
N VAL A 59 -4.84 7.85 -3.59
CA VAL A 59 -3.86 8.96 -3.51
C VAL A 59 -2.72 8.60 -2.57
N MET A 60 -3.03 8.07 -1.38
CA MET A 60 -2.04 7.60 -0.42
C MET A 60 -1.15 6.50 -1.00
N ARG A 61 -1.76 5.50 -1.66
CA ARG A 61 -1.03 4.40 -2.29
C ARG A 61 -0.02 4.92 -3.30
N GLN A 62 -0.46 5.79 -4.21
CA GLN A 62 0.40 6.36 -5.25
C GLN A 62 1.52 7.21 -4.64
N LEU A 63 1.24 8.05 -3.63
CA LEU A 63 2.27 8.81 -2.92
C LEU A 63 3.35 7.90 -2.33
N LEU A 64 2.93 6.88 -1.58
CA LEU A 64 3.83 5.92 -0.93
C LEU A 64 4.65 5.12 -1.94
N GLU A 65 4.02 4.62 -2.99
CA GLU A 65 4.67 3.88 -4.07
C GLU A 65 5.71 4.74 -4.79
N GLN A 66 5.39 6.00 -5.07
CA GLN A 66 6.30 6.93 -5.73
C GLN A 66 7.53 7.25 -4.88
N ILE A 67 7.38 7.41 -3.56
CA ILE A 67 8.52 7.57 -2.65
C ILE A 67 9.38 6.29 -2.63
N LEU A 68 8.75 5.11 -2.59
CA LEU A 68 9.47 3.83 -2.57
C LEU A 68 10.23 3.54 -3.86
N THR A 69 9.73 3.96 -5.02
CA THR A 69 10.40 3.73 -6.31
C THR A 69 11.48 4.75 -6.62
N HIS A 70 11.49 5.91 -5.96
CA HIS A 70 12.48 6.99 -6.16
C HIS A 70 13.23 7.29 -4.85
N ALA A 71 13.68 6.24 -4.16
CA ALA A 71 14.17 6.33 -2.78
C ALA A 71 15.68 6.60 -2.63
N ASP A 72 16.42 6.80 -3.74
CA ASP A 72 17.89 6.80 -3.75
C ASP A 72 18.52 7.81 -2.77
N ASN A 73 17.84 8.93 -2.52
CA ASN A 73 18.29 10.00 -1.63
C ASN A 73 17.50 10.08 -0.32
N VAL A 74 16.74 9.04 0.04
CA VAL A 74 15.96 8.99 1.27
C VAL A 74 16.76 8.26 2.36
N PRO A 75 16.87 8.80 3.59
CA PRO A 75 17.56 8.12 4.69
C PRO A 75 17.03 6.70 4.92
N SER A 76 17.95 5.75 5.14
CA SER A 76 17.64 4.31 5.22
C SER A 76 16.59 3.97 6.29
N ALA A 77 16.63 4.63 7.45
CA ALA A 77 15.64 4.43 8.51
C ALA A 77 14.24 4.92 8.10
N VAL A 78 14.16 6.09 7.45
CA VAL A 78 12.89 6.67 6.99
C VAL A 78 12.28 5.82 5.89
N ILE A 79 13.07 5.39 4.91
CA ILE A 79 12.55 4.54 3.84
C ILE A 79 12.16 3.15 4.34
N ALA A 80 12.84 2.61 5.36
CA ALA A 80 12.46 1.34 5.99
C ALA A 80 11.07 1.45 6.65
N GLU A 81 10.80 2.55 7.35
CA GLU A 81 9.51 2.80 7.96
C GLU A 81 8.40 3.04 6.93
N ILE A 82 8.65 3.84 5.88
CA ILE A 82 7.71 4.01 4.76
C ILE A 82 7.43 2.66 4.12
N ARG A 83 8.44 1.81 3.92
CA ARG A 83 8.27 0.47 3.36
C ARG A 83 7.42 -0.43 4.25
N ARG A 84 7.65 -0.43 5.57
CA ARG A 84 6.83 -1.17 6.54
C ARG A 84 5.37 -0.73 6.44
N TYR A 85 5.12 0.57 6.51
CA TYR A 85 3.76 1.14 6.43
C TYR A 85 3.08 0.78 5.10
N THR A 86 3.77 0.95 3.96
CA THR A 86 3.22 0.63 2.65
C THR A 86 2.89 -0.85 2.48
N LYS A 87 3.70 -1.76 3.05
CA LYS A 87 3.37 -3.19 3.05
C LYS A 87 2.10 -3.48 3.83
N LEU A 88 1.94 -2.90 5.03
CA LEU A 88 0.69 -3.02 5.79
C LEU A 88 -0.49 -2.41 5.03
N PHE A 89 -0.29 -1.27 4.38
CA PHE A 89 -1.28 -0.60 3.55
C PHE A 89 -1.76 -1.50 2.40
N TRP A 90 -0.83 -2.20 1.73
CA TRP A 90 -1.17 -3.15 0.67
C TRP A 90 -1.95 -4.37 1.19
N ILE A 91 -1.51 -4.95 2.31
CA ILE A 91 -2.16 -6.10 2.95
C ILE A 91 -3.61 -5.76 3.33
N ASN A 92 -3.82 -4.56 3.86
CA ASN A 92 -5.12 -4.13 4.39
C ASN A 92 -5.99 -3.37 3.37
N SER A 93 -5.49 -3.14 2.15
CA SER A 93 -6.15 -2.34 1.12
C SER A 93 -6.54 -0.92 1.58
N GLY A 94 -5.66 -0.27 2.36
CA GLY A 94 -5.91 1.03 2.96
C GLY A 94 -5.19 1.23 4.31
N PRO A 95 -5.38 2.38 4.98
CA PRO A 95 -4.68 2.70 6.23
C PRO A 95 -5.34 2.13 7.50
N TYR A 96 -6.24 1.15 7.34
CA TYR A 96 -6.99 0.56 8.44
C TYR A 96 -6.86 -0.95 8.44
N HIS A 97 -6.59 -1.55 9.60
CA HIS A 97 -6.54 -3.00 9.74
C HIS A 97 -7.83 -3.67 9.25
N ASN A 98 -7.71 -4.70 8.42
CA ASN A 98 -8.84 -5.41 7.83
C ASN A 98 -9.69 -6.19 8.86
N ILE A 99 -9.10 -6.59 9.99
CA ILE A 99 -9.78 -7.31 11.08
C ILE A 99 -10.36 -6.33 12.11
N THR A 100 -9.54 -5.42 12.65
CA THR A 100 -9.96 -4.55 13.77
C THR A 100 -10.63 -3.26 13.31
N ALA A 101 -10.60 -2.97 12.01
CA ALA A 101 -11.03 -1.70 11.40
C ALA A 101 -10.29 -0.45 11.92
N ARG A 102 -9.26 -0.60 12.76
CA ARG A 102 -8.52 0.52 13.37
C ARG A 102 -7.47 1.06 12.43
N LYS A 103 -7.32 2.38 12.42
CA LYS A 103 -6.27 3.08 11.69
C LYS A 103 -4.89 2.73 12.25
N PHE A 104 -3.92 2.56 11.37
CA PHE A 104 -2.50 2.55 11.71
C PHE A 104 -1.80 3.71 11.01
N VAL A 105 -0.72 4.21 11.60
CA VAL A 105 -0.02 5.42 11.15
C VAL A 105 1.46 5.15 10.89
N LEU A 106 2.11 6.08 10.18
CA LEU A 106 3.57 6.11 10.05
C LEU A 106 4.21 6.38 11.42
N LYS A 107 5.35 5.74 11.68
CA LYS A 107 6.12 5.92 12.92
C LYS A 107 7.27 6.94 12.78
N CYS A 108 7.63 7.33 11.55
CA CYS A 108 8.54 8.45 11.32
C CYS A 108 7.85 9.79 11.65
N THR A 109 8.61 10.86 11.71
CA THR A 109 8.04 12.20 11.86
C THR A 109 7.48 12.70 10.53
N PHE A 110 6.53 13.64 10.61
CA PHE A 110 5.98 14.29 9.42
C PHE A 110 7.07 15.02 8.62
N GLU A 111 8.04 15.66 9.28
CA GLU A 111 9.13 16.35 8.60
C GLU A 111 10.09 15.38 7.88
N GLU A 112 10.39 14.22 8.46
CA GLU A 112 11.17 13.18 7.78
C GLU A 112 10.44 12.65 6.54
N PHE A 113 9.13 12.41 6.66
CA PHE A 113 8.30 11.96 5.54
C PHE A 113 8.22 13.02 4.44
N ARG A 114 8.07 14.30 4.82
CA ARG A 114 8.09 15.44 3.90
C ARG A 114 9.42 15.54 3.17
N ALA A 115 10.54 15.45 3.89
CA ALA A 115 11.87 15.44 3.29
C ALA A 115 12.04 14.27 2.30
N ALA A 116 11.54 13.07 2.65
CA ALA A 116 11.56 11.91 1.78
C ALA A 116 10.73 12.13 0.50
N ALA A 117 9.55 12.74 0.61
CA ALA A 117 8.71 13.07 -0.53
C ALA A 117 9.37 14.08 -1.47
N HIS A 118 10.02 15.11 -0.95
CA HIS A 118 10.80 16.07 -1.76
C HIS A 118 12.01 15.43 -2.41
N ALA A 119 12.75 14.58 -1.69
CA ALA A 119 13.87 13.83 -2.25
C ALA A 119 13.42 12.94 -3.42
N ALA A 120 12.29 12.25 -3.27
CA ALA A 120 11.69 11.46 -4.34
C ALA A 120 11.23 12.31 -5.53
N ALA A 121 10.58 13.46 -5.28
CA ALA A 121 10.17 14.39 -6.34
C ALA A 121 11.37 14.90 -7.15
N ASN A 122 12.46 15.26 -6.48
CA ASN A 122 13.70 15.67 -7.12
C ASN A 122 14.34 14.54 -7.95
N ALA A 123 14.12 13.28 -7.55
CA ALA A 123 14.53 12.09 -8.29
C ALA A 123 13.55 11.68 -9.41
N GLY A 124 12.50 12.46 -9.66
CA GLY A 124 11.56 12.25 -10.77
C GLY A 124 10.21 11.65 -10.41
N ALA A 125 9.92 11.46 -9.11
CA ALA A 125 8.63 10.98 -8.65
C ALA A 125 7.49 11.91 -9.08
N ARG A 126 6.36 11.33 -9.49
CA ARG A 126 5.15 12.07 -9.89
C ARG A 126 4.01 11.76 -8.95
N PHE A 127 3.63 12.74 -8.14
CA PHE A 127 2.59 12.58 -7.14
C PHE A 127 1.18 12.90 -7.68
N PRO A 128 0.13 12.27 -7.11
CA PRO A 128 -1.27 12.49 -7.48
C PRO A 128 -1.83 13.82 -6.95
N MET A 129 -1.36 14.91 -7.55
CA MET A 129 -1.75 16.27 -7.18
C MET A 129 -3.07 16.68 -7.85
N TYR A 130 -3.89 17.47 -7.17
CA TYR A 130 -5.07 18.09 -7.78
C TYR A 130 -4.72 19.43 -8.43
N GLY A 131 -4.88 19.52 -9.75
CA GLY A 131 -4.65 20.78 -10.48
C GLY A 131 -3.21 21.29 -10.30
N ILE A 132 -3.05 22.44 -9.65
CA ILE A 132 -1.76 23.09 -9.38
C ILE A 132 -1.28 22.91 -7.93
N GLU A 133 -1.79 21.90 -7.23
CA GLU A 133 -1.39 21.55 -5.87
C GLU A 133 0.13 21.27 -5.79
N THR A 134 0.80 21.81 -4.77
CA THR A 134 2.21 21.53 -4.49
C THR A 134 2.38 20.24 -3.68
N VAL A 135 3.59 19.69 -3.67
CA VAL A 135 3.92 18.53 -2.83
C VAL A 135 3.56 18.77 -1.36
N ASP A 136 3.87 19.96 -0.83
CA ASP A 136 3.56 20.31 0.56
C ASP A 136 2.06 20.37 0.84
N GLN A 137 1.26 20.90 -0.09
CA GLN A 137 -0.19 20.93 0.04
C GLN A 137 -0.80 19.52 0.04
N LEU A 138 -0.31 18.64 -0.84
CA LEU A 138 -0.69 17.23 -0.86
C LEU A 138 -0.36 16.54 0.47
N LEU A 139 0.84 16.78 1.01
CA LEU A 139 1.29 16.16 2.25
C LEU A 139 0.48 16.64 3.46
N GLU A 140 0.20 17.94 3.57
CA GLU A 140 -0.64 18.47 4.65
C GLU A 140 -2.08 17.95 4.57
N ARG A 141 -2.63 17.82 3.35
CA ARG A 141 -3.97 17.23 3.15
C ARG A 141 -4.05 15.79 3.61
N LEU A 142 -2.99 14.99 3.40
CA LEU A 142 -2.94 13.58 3.80
C LEU A 142 -2.40 13.37 5.22
N ARG A 143 -1.90 14.41 5.87
CA ARG A 143 -1.30 14.33 7.21
C ARG A 143 -2.22 13.68 8.25
N PRO A 144 -3.52 14.04 8.37
CA PRO A 144 -4.39 13.39 9.34
C PRO A 144 -4.56 11.88 9.07
N ALA A 145 -4.61 11.49 7.80
CA ALA A 145 -4.76 10.09 7.41
C ALA A 145 -3.49 9.25 7.68
N LEU A 146 -2.30 9.87 7.62
CA LEU A 146 -1.01 9.20 7.73
C LEU A 146 -0.41 9.23 9.14
N PHE A 147 -0.71 10.26 9.95
CA PHE A 147 -0.03 10.54 11.22
C PHE A 147 -0.95 10.74 12.41
N ASP A 148 -2.27 10.87 12.21
CA ASP A 148 -3.23 11.06 13.30
C ASP A 148 -4.13 9.83 13.47
N ALA A 149 -3.85 9.03 14.50
CA ALA A 149 -4.64 7.85 14.83
C ALA A 149 -6.02 8.18 15.40
N ALA A 150 -6.25 9.41 15.89
CA ALA A 150 -7.52 9.86 16.45
C ALA A 150 -8.43 10.49 15.39
N SER A 151 -7.88 11.04 14.31
CA SER A 151 -8.65 11.46 13.14
C SER A 151 -9.23 10.23 12.43
N GLU A 152 -10.54 10.19 12.14
CA GLU A 152 -11.24 9.08 11.48
C GLU A 152 -10.69 7.70 11.93
N PRO A 153 -10.81 7.31 13.22
CA PRO A 153 -10.01 6.23 13.80
C PRO A 153 -10.42 4.83 13.33
N MET A 154 -11.62 4.69 12.77
CA MET A 154 -12.16 3.44 12.26
C MET A 154 -12.84 3.62 10.91
N VAL A 155 -12.81 2.60 10.05
CA VAL A 155 -13.52 2.58 8.75
C VAL A 155 -15.04 2.55 8.94
N ILE A 156 -15.50 1.89 10.01
CA ILE A 156 -16.91 1.69 10.31
C ILE A 156 -17.22 2.50 11.56
N GLU A 157 -17.93 3.61 11.42
CA GLU A 157 -18.61 4.22 12.56
C GLU A 157 -19.88 3.41 12.81
N MET A 158 -19.93 2.67 13.93
CA MET A 158 -21.20 2.21 14.47
C MET A 158 -21.95 3.46 14.95
N LYS A 159 -22.90 3.95 14.15
CA LYS A 159 -23.90 4.91 14.61
C LYS A 159 -24.93 4.23 15.50
#